data_AF-A0A358AUI6-F1
#
_entry.id   AF-A0A358AUI6-F1
#
_cell.length_a   1.000
_cell.length_b   1.000
_cell.length_c   1.000
_cell.angle_alpha   90.00
_cell.angle_beta   90.00
_cell.angle_gamma   90.00
#
_symmetry.space_group_name_H-M   'P 1'
#
loop_
_entity.id
_entity.type
_entity.pdbx_description
1 polymer ?
#
loop_
_entity_poly.entity_id
_entity_poly.type
_entity_poly.pdbx_seq_one_letter_code
_entity_poly.pdbx_strand_id
1 'polypeptide(L)'
;MIIQGVAGSGKTSIALHRVAFLLYRFKDRLSAKNVVILSPHKVFGDYISGVLPELGEEPIFEASLADIAEAQLAGVIGFEADKDPLIVYDAVWAQRVRFKSTLAFVKMMDDFIKQLPAIAFAPADYSYGRFTASKEMIRARFLAYDSYPVKRRLQMIAADIYDRFATDNFMEDELPKSGTILKALHKMLKVKNTLALYKEFYKRSNIAQMFVMPAKKTLEWADVYPFLYIRAAFEGLRESEIIRHAVIDEMQDYTPVQYAAL
;
A
#
# COMPACT_ATOMS: atom_id res chain seq x y z
N MET A 1 -8.77 -17.49 6.48
CA MET A 1 -8.86 -18.45 7.61
C MET A 1 -8.10 -17.82 8.77
N ILE A 2 -8.65 -17.82 9.98
CA ILE A 2 -7.96 -17.33 11.18
C ILE A 2 -7.80 -18.52 12.12
N ILE A 3 -6.61 -18.71 12.67
CA ILE A 3 -6.29 -19.76 13.65
C ILE A 3 -6.07 -19.08 15.00
N GLN A 4 -6.93 -19.35 15.97
CA GLN A 4 -6.83 -18.81 17.32
C GLN A 4 -6.58 -19.94 18.32
N GLY A 5 -5.65 -19.72 19.25
CA GLY A 5 -5.24 -20.72 20.23
C GLY A 5 -4.15 -20.19 21.17
N VAL A 6 -4.00 -20.82 22.33
CA VAL A 6 -3.00 -20.44 23.35
C VAL A 6 -1.57 -20.75 22.90
N ALA A 7 -0.55 -20.25 23.62
CA ALA A 7 0.83 -20.64 23.38
C ALA A 7 0.99 -22.18 23.44
N GLY A 8 1.79 -22.75 22.55
CA GLY A 8 1.99 -24.21 22.48
C GLY A 8 0.82 -25.03 21.90
N SER A 9 -0.28 -24.42 21.47
CA SER A 9 -1.44 -25.13 20.87
C SER A 9 -1.22 -25.64 19.43
N GLY A 10 0.00 -25.51 18.89
CA GLY A 10 0.33 -26.00 17.54
C GLY A 10 -0.24 -25.16 16.39
N LYS A 11 -0.63 -23.90 16.62
CA LYS A 11 -1.15 -23.00 15.57
C LYS A 11 -0.24 -22.92 14.35
N THR A 12 1.05 -22.74 14.61
CA THR A 12 2.15 -22.78 13.65
C THR A 12 2.11 -24.05 12.82
N SER A 13 2.12 -25.22 13.45
CA SER A 13 2.09 -26.52 12.75
C SER A 13 0.83 -26.70 11.91
N ILE A 14 -0.33 -26.24 12.39
CA ILE A 14 -1.59 -26.27 11.63
C ILE A 14 -1.49 -25.39 10.38
N ALA A 15 -0.98 -24.17 10.51
CA ALA A 15 -0.80 -23.26 9.37
C ALA A 15 0.13 -23.87 8.32
N LEU A 16 1.24 -24.48 8.75
CA LEU A 16 2.21 -25.09 7.86
C LEU A 16 1.68 -26.34 7.17
N HIS A 17 1.01 -27.25 7.90
CA HIS A 17 0.34 -28.39 7.29
C HIS A 17 -0.72 -27.95 6.29
N ARG A 18 -1.40 -26.84 6.54
CA ARG A 18 -2.35 -26.28 5.58
C ARG A 18 -1.66 -25.82 4.30
N VAL A 19 -0.53 -25.12 4.41
CA VAL A 19 0.27 -24.70 3.25
C VAL A 19 0.77 -25.90 2.46
N ALA A 20 1.35 -26.90 3.13
CA ALA A 20 1.82 -28.13 2.51
C ALA A 20 0.68 -28.88 1.77
N PHE A 21 -0.50 -28.96 2.40
CA PHE A 21 -1.68 -29.53 1.76
C PHE A 21 -2.09 -28.77 0.49
N LEU A 22 -2.07 -27.43 0.52
CA LEU A 22 -2.40 -26.61 -0.65
C LEU A 22 -1.40 -26.80 -1.78
N LEU A 23 -0.10 -26.81 -1.47
CA LEU A 23 0.97 -27.09 -2.43
C LEU A 23 0.79 -28.46 -3.08
N TYR A 24 0.59 -29.50 -2.27
CA TYR A 24 0.37 -30.86 -2.79
C TYR A 24 -0.90 -30.98 -3.64
N ARG A 25 -2.03 -30.43 -3.14
CA ARG A 25 -3.34 -30.54 -3.79
C ARG A 25 -3.42 -29.74 -5.10
N PHE A 26 -2.68 -28.65 -5.20
CA PHE A 26 -2.70 -27.72 -6.32
C PHE A 26 -1.33 -27.59 -7.02
N LYS A 27 -0.48 -28.62 -6.93
CA LYS A 27 0.90 -28.63 -7.47
C LYS A 27 1.05 -28.20 -8.94
N ASP A 28 0.02 -28.44 -9.75
CA ASP A 28 0.03 -28.05 -11.18
C ASP A 28 -0.21 -26.53 -11.39
N ARG A 29 -0.60 -25.81 -10.34
CA ARG A 29 -0.98 -24.39 -10.38
C ARG A 29 -0.32 -23.54 -9.28
N LEU A 30 0.27 -24.16 -8.27
CA LEU A 30 0.80 -23.50 -7.09
C LEU A 30 2.09 -24.20 -6.68
N SER A 31 3.14 -23.40 -6.49
CA SER A 31 4.41 -23.87 -5.93
C SER A 31 4.87 -22.97 -4.79
N ALA A 32 5.93 -23.37 -4.08
CA ALA A 32 6.43 -22.66 -2.90
C ALA A 32 6.67 -21.15 -3.13
N LYS A 33 7.18 -20.76 -4.31
CA LYS A 33 7.38 -19.34 -4.69
C LYS A 33 6.10 -18.50 -4.69
N ASN A 34 4.92 -19.12 -4.76
CA ASN A 34 3.64 -18.43 -4.73
C ASN A 34 3.12 -18.18 -3.31
N VAL A 35 3.84 -18.65 -2.29
CA VAL A 35 3.48 -18.50 -0.88
C VAL A 35 4.50 -17.58 -0.20
N VAL A 36 4.01 -16.64 0.61
CA VAL A 36 4.84 -15.86 1.52
C VAL A 36 4.41 -16.09 2.96
N ILE A 37 5.38 -16.22 3.86
CA ILE A 37 5.17 -16.21 5.30
C ILE A 37 5.60 -14.83 5.81
N LEU A 38 4.67 -14.13 6.45
CA LEU A 38 4.91 -12.89 7.18
C LEU A 38 5.05 -13.23 8.65
N SER A 39 6.27 -13.13 9.18
CA SER A 39 6.55 -13.38 10.59
C SER A 39 7.45 -12.26 11.12
N PRO A 40 7.19 -11.76 12.35
CA PRO A 40 8.08 -10.78 12.99
C PRO A 40 9.44 -11.37 13.34
N HIS A 41 9.56 -12.69 13.57
CA HIS A 41 10.76 -13.29 14.18
C HIS A 41 11.60 -14.17 13.24
N LYS A 42 11.27 -14.31 11.96
CA LYS A 42 12.02 -15.14 10.98
C LYS A 42 12.35 -16.57 11.45
N VAL A 43 11.59 -17.13 12.40
CA VAL A 43 11.85 -18.45 13.01
C VAL A 43 11.20 -19.57 12.18
N PHE A 44 10.31 -19.22 11.25
CA PHE A 44 9.52 -20.21 10.51
C PHE A 44 10.25 -20.79 9.31
N GLY A 45 11.15 -20.03 8.69
CA GLY A 45 11.98 -20.50 7.57
C GLY A 45 12.75 -21.77 7.93
N ASP A 46 13.33 -21.82 9.13
CA ASP A 46 14.11 -22.97 9.61
C ASP A 46 13.25 -24.23 9.76
N TYR A 47 12.06 -24.12 10.35
CA TYR A 47 11.15 -25.26 10.53
C TYR A 47 10.61 -25.78 9.18
N ILE A 48 10.35 -24.89 8.23
CA ILE A 48 9.89 -25.26 6.89
C ILE A 48 10.99 -25.95 6.08
N SER A 49 12.24 -25.50 6.23
CA SER A 49 13.40 -26.12 5.59
C SER A 49 13.63 -27.58 6.01
N GLY A 50 13.04 -28.03 7.12
CA GLY A 50 13.10 -29.43 7.56
C GLY A 50 11.93 -30.31 7.11
N VAL A 51 10.76 -29.72 6.83
CA VAL A 51 9.50 -30.47 6.58
C VAL A 51 9.11 -30.50 5.09
N LEU A 52 9.40 -29.43 4.34
CA LEU A 52 9.08 -29.38 2.89
C LEU A 52 10.08 -30.08 1.95
N PRO A 53 11.39 -30.27 2.27
CA PRO A 53 12.30 -30.96 1.34
C PRO A 53 11.89 -32.40 1.06
N GLU A 54 11.21 -33.08 2.00
CA GLU A 54 10.69 -34.43 1.78
C GLU A 54 9.65 -34.48 0.64
N LEU A 55 9.09 -33.33 0.24
CA LEU A 55 8.18 -33.17 -0.90
C LEU A 55 8.87 -32.66 -2.18
N GLY A 56 10.19 -32.38 -2.15
CA GLY A 56 10.95 -31.90 -3.31
C GLY A 56 10.66 -30.45 -3.72
N GLU A 57 10.04 -29.65 -2.86
CA GLU A 57 9.68 -28.25 -3.11
C GLU A 57 10.81 -27.27 -2.70
N GLU A 58 10.91 -26.14 -3.40
CA GLU A 58 11.79 -25.01 -3.03
C GLU A 58 11.40 -24.43 -1.64
N PRO A 59 12.33 -23.80 -0.90
CA PRO A 59 11.99 -23.14 0.36
C PRO A 59 10.98 -22.00 0.15
N ILE A 60 10.00 -21.90 1.06
CA ILE A 60 8.99 -20.83 1.05
C ILE A 60 9.65 -19.50 1.43
N PHE A 61 9.26 -18.43 0.74
CA PHE A 61 9.77 -17.09 1.04
C PHE A 61 9.19 -16.57 2.36
N GLU A 62 10.08 -16.09 3.24
CA GLU A 62 9.72 -15.45 4.50
C GLU A 62 10.10 -13.97 4.46
N ALA A 63 9.18 -13.10 4.88
CA ALA A 63 9.39 -11.67 4.95
C ALA A 63 8.88 -11.10 6.27
N SER A 64 9.58 -10.10 6.79
CA SER A 64 9.09 -9.27 7.88
C SER A 64 8.33 -8.07 7.33
N LEU A 65 7.64 -7.38 8.24
CA LEU A 65 7.08 -6.06 7.97
C LEU A 65 8.16 -5.04 7.58
N ALA A 66 9.38 -5.15 8.12
CA ALA A 66 10.46 -4.26 7.71
C ALA A 66 10.82 -4.51 6.24
N ASP A 67 10.94 -5.78 5.82
CA ASP A 67 11.28 -6.16 4.44
C ASP A 67 10.23 -5.64 3.44
N ILE A 68 8.93 -5.73 3.78
CA ILE A 68 7.85 -5.16 2.95
C ILE A 68 7.99 -3.64 2.84
N ALA A 69 8.18 -2.96 3.98
CA ALA A 69 8.31 -1.51 4.00
C ALA A 69 9.52 -1.04 3.19
N GLU A 70 10.66 -1.73 3.28
CA GLU A 70 11.84 -1.44 2.46
C GLU A 70 11.53 -1.56 0.97
N ALA A 71 10.93 -2.68 0.55
CA ALA A 71 10.59 -2.93 -0.85
C ALA A 71 9.60 -1.88 -1.42
N GLN A 72 8.63 -1.45 -0.62
CA GLN A 72 7.63 -0.46 -1.03
C GLN A 72 8.19 0.97 -1.01
N LEU A 73 9.00 1.33 -0.01
CA LEU A 73 9.49 2.69 0.22
C LEU A 73 10.86 2.98 -0.42
N ALA A 74 11.52 1.98 -1.02
CA ALA A 74 12.78 2.12 -1.73
C ALA A 74 12.78 3.30 -2.72
N GLY A 75 13.72 4.23 -2.52
CA GLY A 75 13.88 5.43 -3.35
C GLY A 75 12.84 6.53 -3.10
N VAL A 76 11.90 6.34 -2.16
CA VAL A 76 10.84 7.30 -1.84
C VAL A 76 11.11 8.03 -0.54
N ILE A 77 11.24 7.28 0.56
CA ILE A 77 11.48 7.81 1.91
C ILE A 77 12.15 6.74 2.76
N GLY A 78 13.11 7.13 3.61
CA GLY A 78 13.71 6.22 4.59
C GLY A 78 12.84 6.09 5.84
N PHE A 79 13.20 5.16 6.72
CA PHE A 79 12.58 5.03 8.04
C PHE A 79 13.57 4.45 9.04
N GLU A 80 13.35 4.73 10.32
CA GLU A 80 14.11 4.10 11.40
C GLU A 80 13.61 2.68 11.68
N ALA A 81 14.51 1.83 12.19
CA ALA A 81 14.14 0.51 12.68
C ALA A 81 13.14 0.61 13.84
N ASP A 82 12.32 -0.44 13.98
CA ASP A 82 11.45 -0.58 15.14
C ASP A 82 12.28 -0.60 16.43
N LYS A 83 11.73 -0.02 17.49
CA LYS A 83 12.37 0.07 18.81
C LYS A 83 11.47 -0.54 19.84
N ASP A 84 12.05 -1.29 20.76
CA ASP A 84 11.28 -1.85 21.88
C ASP A 84 10.87 -0.73 22.86
N PRO A 85 9.57 -0.48 23.05
CA PRO A 85 9.09 0.53 23.99
C PRO A 85 9.44 0.26 25.46
N LEU A 86 9.79 -0.99 25.80
CA LEU A 86 10.22 -1.37 27.15
C LEU A 86 11.68 -1.01 27.42
N ILE A 87 12.49 -0.83 26.36
CA ILE A 87 13.90 -0.46 26.45
C ILE A 87 14.08 1.05 26.31
N VAL A 88 13.26 1.69 25.47
CA VAL A 88 13.37 3.12 25.17
C VAL A 88 12.58 3.97 26.17
N TYR A 89 13.30 4.70 27.02
CA TYR A 89 12.73 5.65 27.98
C TYR A 89 12.43 7.02 27.34
N ASP A 90 11.53 7.04 26.35
CA ASP A 90 10.98 8.29 25.78
C ASP A 90 9.45 8.26 25.85
N ALA A 91 8.90 8.99 26.83
CA ALA A 91 7.47 9.05 27.07
C ALA A 91 6.68 9.69 25.92
N VAL A 92 7.28 10.66 25.22
CA VAL A 92 6.61 11.40 24.12
C VAL A 92 6.56 10.51 22.89
N TRP A 93 7.65 9.81 22.57
CA TRP A 93 7.67 8.80 21.51
C TRP A 93 6.70 7.66 21.81
N ALA A 94 6.70 7.12 23.03
CA ALA A 94 5.78 6.05 23.40
C ALA A 94 4.30 6.47 23.32
N GLN A 95 3.99 7.75 23.59
CA GLN A 95 2.66 8.30 23.36
C GLN A 95 2.27 8.29 21.87
N ARG A 96 3.18 8.70 20.98
CA ARG A 96 2.94 8.67 19.53
C ARG A 96 2.70 7.24 19.04
N VAL A 97 3.54 6.29 19.47
CA VAL A 97 3.40 4.86 19.13
C VAL A 97 2.03 4.35 19.57
N ARG A 98 1.70 4.48 20.87
CA ARG A 98 0.42 4.01 21.42
C ARG A 98 -0.78 4.60 20.69
N PHE A 99 -0.75 5.90 20.40
CA PHE A 99 -1.83 6.57 19.69
C PHE A 99 -2.04 6.00 18.28
N LYS A 100 -0.96 5.82 17.52
CA LYS A 100 -0.99 5.29 16.14
C LYS A 100 -1.36 3.81 16.08
N SER A 101 -1.14 3.06 17.17
CA SER A 101 -1.55 1.66 17.32
C SER A 101 -3.04 1.48 17.65
N THR A 102 -3.85 2.54 17.68
CA THR A 102 -5.29 2.43 18.01
C THR A 102 -6.18 2.28 16.76
N LEU A 103 -7.32 1.60 16.92
CA LEU A 103 -8.38 1.58 15.91
C LEU A 103 -8.96 2.98 15.64
N ALA A 104 -8.95 3.87 16.64
CA ALA A 104 -9.37 5.25 16.47
C ALA A 104 -8.49 5.99 15.45
N PHE A 105 -7.18 5.76 15.50
CA PHE A 105 -6.25 6.30 14.51
C PHE A 105 -6.51 5.75 13.11
N VAL A 106 -6.72 4.44 12.96
CA VAL A 106 -7.10 3.83 11.67
C VAL A 106 -8.37 4.47 11.13
N LYS A 107 -9.40 4.63 11.96
CA LYS A 107 -10.65 5.29 11.54
C LYS A 107 -10.43 6.73 11.06
N MET A 108 -9.57 7.50 11.72
CA MET A 108 -9.20 8.85 11.24
C MET A 108 -8.54 8.79 9.86
N MET A 109 -7.70 7.78 9.62
CA MET A 109 -7.09 7.57 8.30
C MET A 109 -8.12 7.18 7.25
N ASP A 110 -9.03 6.26 7.55
CA ASP A 110 -10.10 5.85 6.64
C ASP A 110 -10.95 7.05 6.21
N ASP A 111 -11.33 7.89 7.17
CA ASP A 111 -12.15 9.07 6.90
C ASP A 111 -11.40 10.12 6.07
N PHE A 112 -10.08 10.26 6.27
CA PHE A 112 -9.23 11.08 5.41
C PHE A 112 -9.11 10.50 4.00
N ILE A 113 -8.91 9.18 3.86
CA ILE A 113 -8.79 8.49 2.56
C ILE A 113 -10.10 8.61 1.77
N LYS A 114 -11.26 8.51 2.41
CA LYS A 114 -12.56 8.74 1.76
C LYS A 114 -12.69 10.15 1.17
N GLN A 115 -12.11 11.16 1.83
CA GLN A 115 -12.12 12.54 1.36
C GLN A 115 -10.98 12.85 0.36
N LEU A 116 -10.00 11.95 0.24
CA LEU A 116 -8.81 12.12 -0.59
C LEU A 116 -9.11 12.54 -2.03
N PRO A 117 -10.10 11.97 -2.74
CA PRO A 117 -10.38 12.35 -4.12
C PRO A 117 -10.67 13.86 -4.28
N ALA A 118 -11.41 14.46 -3.33
CA ALA A 118 -11.75 15.88 -3.34
C ALA A 118 -10.58 16.78 -2.89
N ILE A 119 -9.74 16.28 -1.98
CA ILE A 119 -8.57 16.99 -1.47
C ILE A 119 -7.45 17.00 -2.52
N ALA A 120 -7.24 15.89 -3.21
CA ALA A 120 -6.08 15.68 -4.06
C ALA A 120 -6.23 16.22 -5.48
N PHE A 121 -7.45 16.31 -6.02
CA PHE A 121 -7.66 16.58 -7.45
C PHE A 121 -8.62 17.76 -7.69
N ALA A 122 -8.24 18.71 -8.54
CA ALA A 122 -9.09 19.79 -9.05
C ALA A 122 -9.19 19.71 -10.57
N PRO A 123 -10.22 19.03 -11.11
CA PRO A 123 -10.45 18.93 -12.56
C PRO A 123 -10.57 20.32 -13.19
N ALA A 124 -9.94 20.47 -14.35
CA ALA A 124 -10.07 21.62 -15.25
C ALA A 124 -10.17 21.11 -16.69
N ASP A 125 -10.64 21.94 -17.61
CA ASP A 125 -10.72 21.57 -19.02
C ASP A 125 -9.31 21.28 -19.57
N TYR A 126 -9.20 20.23 -20.38
CA TYR A 126 -8.00 19.91 -21.13
C TYR A 126 -8.29 20.08 -22.62
N SER A 127 -7.57 21.00 -23.26
CA SER A 127 -7.70 21.28 -24.69
C SER A 127 -6.38 21.03 -25.41
N TYR A 128 -6.48 20.47 -26.61
CA TYR A 128 -5.37 20.32 -27.54
C TYR A 128 -5.89 20.53 -28.97
N GLY A 129 -5.41 21.59 -29.64
CA GLY A 129 -5.96 22.00 -30.93
C GLY A 129 -7.46 22.25 -30.83
N ARG A 130 -8.24 21.54 -31.65
CA ARG A 130 -9.72 21.59 -31.64
C ARG A 130 -10.39 20.63 -30.65
N PHE A 131 -9.62 19.72 -30.04
CA PHE A 131 -10.17 18.71 -29.14
C PHE A 131 -10.19 19.22 -27.71
N THR A 132 -11.31 19.01 -27.02
CA THR A 132 -11.47 19.41 -25.61
C THR A 132 -12.11 18.29 -24.81
N ALA A 133 -11.46 17.92 -23.71
CA ALA A 133 -12.04 17.13 -22.64
C ALA A 133 -12.48 18.10 -21.52
N SER A 134 -13.80 18.21 -21.31
CA SER A 134 -14.34 19.12 -20.30
C SER A 134 -14.04 18.65 -18.88
N LYS A 135 -13.99 19.59 -17.94
CA LYS A 135 -13.82 19.34 -16.51
C LYS A 135 -14.90 18.40 -15.97
N GLU A 136 -16.13 18.47 -16.48
CA GLU A 136 -17.23 17.58 -16.08
C GLU A 136 -16.96 16.14 -16.49
N MET A 137 -16.48 15.92 -17.73
CA MET A 137 -16.15 14.58 -18.21
C MET A 137 -14.95 13.98 -17.45
N ILE A 138 -13.90 14.78 -17.23
CA ILE A 138 -12.73 14.37 -16.43
C ILE A 138 -13.17 14.01 -15.00
N ARG A 139 -14.02 14.85 -14.39
CA ARG A 139 -14.55 14.60 -13.05
C ARG A 139 -15.41 13.33 -12.99
N ALA A 140 -16.29 13.13 -13.97
CA ALA A 140 -17.15 11.95 -14.04
C ALA A 140 -16.33 10.65 -14.14
N ARG A 141 -15.32 10.62 -15.02
CA ARG A 141 -14.40 9.47 -15.14
C ARG A 141 -13.60 9.25 -13.86
N PHE A 142 -13.11 10.31 -13.23
CA PHE A 142 -12.36 10.21 -11.98
C PHE A 142 -13.20 9.63 -10.82
N LEU A 143 -14.49 9.95 -10.77
CA LEU A 143 -15.42 9.36 -9.80
C LEU A 143 -15.80 7.93 -10.15
N ALA A 144 -15.88 7.58 -11.44
CA ALA A 144 -16.19 6.22 -11.89
C ALA A 144 -15.06 5.21 -11.60
N TYR A 145 -13.81 5.67 -11.46
CA TYR A 145 -12.65 4.83 -11.13
C TYR A 145 -12.35 4.81 -9.62
N ASP A 146 -13.37 4.86 -8.76
CA ASP A 146 -13.22 4.98 -7.31
C ASP A 146 -12.48 3.81 -6.64
N SER A 147 -12.51 2.63 -7.25
CA SER A 147 -11.78 1.44 -6.80
C SER A 147 -10.26 1.51 -6.99
N TYR A 148 -9.76 2.49 -7.76
CA TYR A 148 -8.33 2.60 -8.07
C TYR A 148 -7.65 3.73 -7.27
N PRO A 149 -6.32 3.66 -7.07
CA PRO A 149 -5.55 4.77 -6.50
C PRO A 149 -5.62 6.03 -7.37
N VAL A 150 -5.54 7.21 -6.75
CA VAL A 150 -5.70 8.51 -7.44
C VAL A 150 -4.86 8.63 -8.71
N LYS A 151 -3.55 8.31 -8.65
CA LYS A 151 -2.66 8.38 -9.82
C LYS A 151 -3.04 7.39 -10.91
N ARG A 152 -3.53 6.19 -10.56
CA ARG A 152 -3.97 5.19 -11.52
C ARG A 152 -5.23 5.64 -12.25
N ARG A 153 -6.16 6.32 -11.55
CA ARG A 153 -7.32 6.95 -12.19
C ARG A 153 -6.90 7.94 -13.27
N LEU A 154 -5.90 8.79 -12.99
CA LEU A 154 -5.41 9.76 -13.98
C LEU A 154 -4.81 9.10 -15.22
N GLN A 155 -4.13 7.95 -15.05
CA GLN A 155 -3.62 7.16 -16.19
C GLN A 155 -4.77 6.64 -17.07
N MET A 156 -5.82 6.10 -16.44
CA MET A 156 -7.01 5.61 -17.15
C MET A 156 -7.74 6.73 -17.87
N ILE A 157 -7.94 7.88 -17.21
CA ILE A 157 -8.56 9.06 -17.81
C ILE A 157 -7.73 9.57 -19.00
N ALA A 158 -6.40 9.56 -18.92
CA ALA A 158 -5.55 9.96 -20.02
C ALA A 158 -5.71 9.04 -21.25
N ALA A 159 -5.89 7.74 -21.04
CA ALA A 159 -6.23 6.79 -22.11
C ALA A 159 -7.62 7.08 -22.68
N ASP A 160 -8.64 7.25 -21.82
CA ASP A 160 -10.00 7.57 -22.26
C ASP A 160 -10.08 8.85 -23.11
N ILE A 161 -9.34 9.90 -22.72
CA ILE A 161 -9.28 11.15 -23.47
C ILE A 161 -8.61 10.93 -24.83
N TYR A 162 -7.51 10.18 -24.87
CA TYR A 162 -6.81 9.85 -26.11
C TYR A 162 -7.71 9.08 -27.08
N ASP A 163 -8.35 8.01 -26.61
CA ASP A 163 -9.23 7.16 -27.42
C ASP A 163 -10.42 7.95 -27.97
N ARG A 164 -10.98 8.85 -27.14
CA ARG A 164 -12.04 9.76 -27.58
C ARG A 164 -11.54 10.71 -28.67
N PHE A 165 -10.40 11.37 -28.46
CA PHE A 165 -9.85 12.29 -29.46
C PHE A 165 -9.51 11.57 -30.76
N ALA A 166 -8.98 10.35 -30.68
CA ALA A 166 -8.71 9.51 -31.85
C ALA A 166 -9.99 9.14 -32.62
N THR A 167 -11.07 8.83 -31.90
CA THR A 167 -12.39 8.54 -32.51
C THR A 167 -12.96 9.76 -33.22
N ASP A 168 -12.79 10.95 -32.65
CA ASP A 168 -13.31 12.21 -33.19
C ASP A 168 -12.38 12.82 -34.28
N ASN A 169 -11.22 12.20 -34.57
CA ASN A 169 -10.19 12.77 -35.45
C ASN A 169 -10.38 12.46 -36.94
N PHE A 170 -11.49 12.91 -37.52
CA PHE A 170 -11.77 12.72 -38.95
C PHE A 170 -10.84 13.48 -39.91
N MET A 171 -10.09 14.47 -39.43
CA MET A 171 -9.23 15.33 -40.27
C MET A 171 -7.74 14.96 -40.14
N GLU A 172 -7.42 13.83 -39.51
CA GLU A 172 -6.06 13.33 -39.32
C GLU A 172 -5.12 14.36 -38.65
N ASP A 173 -5.66 15.18 -37.73
CA ASP A 173 -4.86 16.12 -36.96
C ASP A 173 -3.85 15.39 -36.07
N GLU A 174 -2.75 16.06 -35.74
CA GLU A 174 -1.81 15.54 -34.75
C GLU A 174 -2.51 15.46 -33.37
N LEU A 175 -2.35 14.32 -32.68
CA LEU A 175 -2.95 14.09 -31.35
C LEU A 175 -1.89 14.07 -30.25
N PRO A 176 -2.22 14.57 -29.04
CA PRO A 176 -1.30 14.47 -27.91
C PRO A 176 -1.21 13.01 -27.48
N LYS A 177 0.00 12.49 -27.33
CA LYS A 177 0.21 11.15 -26.75
C LYS A 177 -0.42 11.08 -25.35
N SER A 178 -0.94 9.92 -24.95
CA SER A 178 -1.52 9.70 -23.61
C SER A 178 -0.60 10.18 -22.46
N GLY A 179 0.73 10.04 -22.61
CA GLY A 179 1.69 10.57 -21.64
C GLY A 179 1.67 12.11 -21.49
N THR A 180 1.38 12.86 -22.55
CA THR A 180 1.23 14.32 -22.51
C THR A 180 -0.06 14.71 -21.81
N ILE A 181 -1.15 14.00 -22.09
CA ILE A 181 -2.44 14.18 -21.42
C ILE A 181 -2.29 13.90 -19.92
N LEU A 182 -1.65 12.78 -19.56
CA LEU A 182 -1.36 12.41 -18.18
C LEU A 182 -0.53 13.49 -17.45
N LYS A 183 0.48 14.08 -18.11
CA LYS A 183 1.24 15.22 -17.54
C LYS A 183 0.34 16.42 -17.26
N ALA A 184 -0.63 16.72 -18.11
CA ALA A 184 -1.60 17.79 -17.88
C ALA A 184 -2.53 17.45 -16.69
N LEU A 185 -3.04 16.22 -16.61
CA LEU A 185 -3.85 15.75 -15.49
C LEU A 185 -3.09 15.77 -14.16
N HIS A 186 -1.80 15.43 -14.16
CA HIS A 186 -0.98 15.55 -12.95
C HIS A 186 -0.84 16.99 -12.44
N LYS A 187 -0.88 17.99 -13.32
CA LYS A 187 -0.86 19.42 -12.91
C LYS A 187 -2.16 19.84 -12.21
N MET A 188 -3.24 19.09 -12.39
CA MET A 188 -4.52 19.30 -11.72
C MET A 188 -4.53 18.70 -10.29
N LEU A 189 -3.48 17.99 -9.87
CA LEU A 189 -3.32 17.56 -8.49
C LEU A 189 -2.95 18.74 -7.59
N LYS A 190 -3.65 18.87 -6.46
CA LYS A 190 -3.37 19.89 -5.43
C LYS A 190 -2.20 19.50 -4.52
N VAL A 191 -1.82 18.23 -4.52
CA VAL A 191 -0.76 17.67 -3.68
C VAL A 191 0.39 17.14 -4.55
N LYS A 192 1.62 17.47 -4.15
CA LYS A 192 2.83 17.17 -4.94
C LYS A 192 3.27 15.71 -4.86
N ASN A 193 3.14 15.10 -3.68
CA ASN A 193 3.59 13.74 -3.39
C ASN A 193 2.91 13.19 -2.13
N THR A 194 3.07 11.89 -1.89
CA THR A 194 2.53 11.19 -0.72
C THR A 194 2.96 11.83 0.60
N LEU A 195 4.20 12.31 0.74
CA LEU A 195 4.66 12.96 1.98
C LEU A 195 3.94 14.27 2.27
N ALA A 196 3.66 15.08 1.25
CA ALA A 196 2.86 16.29 1.41
C ALA A 196 1.42 15.95 1.85
N LEU A 197 0.85 14.89 1.28
CA LEU A 197 -0.47 14.40 1.64
C LEU A 197 -0.51 13.83 3.07
N TYR A 198 0.51 13.09 3.47
CA TYR A 198 0.66 12.55 4.83
C TYR A 198 0.77 13.67 5.87
N LYS A 199 1.52 14.74 5.57
CA LYS A 199 1.57 15.94 6.42
C LYS A 199 0.21 16.65 6.49
N GLU A 200 -0.51 16.72 5.38
CA GLU A 200 -1.83 17.32 5.32
C GLU A 200 -2.86 16.53 6.16
N PHE A 201 -2.76 15.19 6.21
CA PHE A 201 -3.58 14.35 7.09
C PHE A 201 -3.44 14.76 8.56
N TYR A 202 -2.21 14.87 9.07
CA TYR A 202 -1.97 15.28 10.46
C TYR A 202 -2.45 16.70 10.74
N LYS A 203 -2.27 17.61 9.78
CA LYS A 203 -2.72 19.00 9.90
C LYS A 203 -4.25 19.09 9.96
N ARG A 204 -4.98 18.41 9.06
CA ARG A 204 -6.45 18.44 9.02
C ARG A 204 -7.09 17.72 10.19
N SER A 205 -6.42 16.69 10.71
CA SER A 205 -6.87 15.94 11.87
C SER A 205 -6.53 16.63 13.20
N ASN A 206 -5.92 17.83 13.16
CA ASN A 206 -5.52 18.61 14.33
C ASN A 206 -4.59 17.83 15.30
N ILE A 207 -3.71 17.02 14.75
CA ILE A 207 -2.76 16.15 15.48
C ILE A 207 -1.33 16.31 14.94
N ALA A 208 -0.97 17.50 14.46
CA ALA A 208 0.35 17.78 13.88
C ALA A 208 1.53 17.39 14.78
N GLN A 209 1.36 17.53 16.10
CA GLN A 209 2.32 17.15 17.13
C GLN A 209 2.61 15.63 17.19
N MET A 210 1.73 14.80 16.64
CA MET A 210 1.89 13.35 16.60
C MET A 210 2.79 12.89 15.44
N PHE A 211 3.18 13.79 14.53
CA PHE A 211 4.05 13.47 13.42
C PHE A 211 5.45 14.04 13.64
N VAL A 212 6.44 13.16 13.68
CA VAL A 212 7.85 13.51 13.83
C VAL A 212 8.64 12.85 12.71
N MET A 213 9.63 13.57 12.19
CA MET A 213 10.61 13.02 11.26
C MET A 213 11.98 13.10 11.93
N PRO A 214 12.62 11.97 12.28
CA PRO A 214 13.92 11.98 12.97
C PRO A 214 15.03 12.58 12.10
N ALA A 215 14.89 12.48 10.77
CA ALA A 215 15.81 13.11 9.81
C ALA A 215 15.06 13.53 8.53
N LYS A 216 15.76 14.26 7.66
CA LYS A 216 15.21 14.68 6.37
C LYS A 216 14.84 13.46 5.52
N LYS A 217 13.55 13.37 5.16
CA LYS A 217 12.98 12.22 4.41
C LYS A 217 13.16 10.88 5.14
N THR A 218 13.05 10.89 6.46
CA THR A 218 13.04 9.67 7.29
C THR A 218 11.80 9.67 8.17
N LEU A 219 11.06 8.56 8.18
CA LEU A 219 9.90 8.34 9.05
C LEU A 219 10.30 7.66 10.36
N GLU A 220 9.56 7.91 11.43
CA GLU A 220 9.55 7.00 12.59
C GLU A 220 8.90 5.66 12.18
N TRP A 221 9.28 4.55 12.82
CA TRP A 221 8.68 3.25 12.53
C TRP A 221 7.15 3.27 12.63
N ALA A 222 6.62 3.94 13.66
CA ALA A 222 5.18 4.10 13.87
C ALA A 222 4.46 4.91 12.75
N ASP A 223 5.20 5.60 11.89
CA ASP A 223 4.66 6.33 10.72
C ASP A 223 4.81 5.56 9.41
N VAL A 224 5.57 4.47 9.36
CA VAL A 224 5.85 3.70 8.13
C VAL A 224 4.57 3.14 7.51
N TYR A 225 3.81 2.39 8.30
CA TYR A 225 2.58 1.74 7.84
C TYR A 225 1.43 2.72 7.61
N PRO A 226 1.20 3.73 8.47
CA PRO A 226 0.28 4.80 8.14
C PRO A 226 0.62 5.53 6.82
N PHE A 227 1.90 5.79 6.59
CA PHE A 227 2.36 6.40 5.34
C PHE A 227 2.09 5.49 4.13
N LEU A 228 2.38 4.19 4.26
CA LEU A 228 2.07 3.19 3.23
C LEU A 228 0.58 3.12 2.93
N TYR A 229 -0.29 3.22 3.94
CA TYR A 229 -1.72 3.18 3.75
C TYR A 229 -2.24 4.36 2.91
N ILE A 230 -1.78 5.58 3.21
CA ILE A 230 -2.09 6.75 2.38
C ILE A 230 -1.47 6.62 0.98
N ARG A 231 -0.26 6.06 0.87
CA ARG A 231 0.39 5.81 -0.41
C ARG A 231 -0.42 4.85 -1.28
N ALA A 232 -0.96 3.78 -0.70
CA ALA A 232 -1.79 2.81 -1.40
C ALA A 232 -3.00 3.51 -2.05
N ALA A 233 -3.68 4.39 -1.31
CA ALA A 233 -4.82 5.15 -1.84
C ALA A 233 -4.43 6.22 -2.88
N PHE A 234 -3.25 6.84 -2.75
CA PHE A 234 -2.84 7.95 -3.61
C PHE A 234 -2.07 7.51 -4.87
N GLU A 235 -1.00 6.76 -4.71
CA GLU A 235 -0.11 6.32 -5.80
C GLU A 235 -0.32 4.86 -6.18
N GLY A 236 -0.80 4.03 -5.26
CA GLY A 236 -0.75 2.58 -5.34
C GLY A 236 0.50 2.01 -4.68
N LEU A 237 0.49 0.70 -4.45
CA LEU A 237 1.63 -0.07 -3.98
C LEU A 237 2.17 -0.96 -5.10
N ARG A 238 3.40 -1.46 -4.94
CA ARG A 238 3.94 -2.49 -5.82
C ARG A 238 3.25 -3.81 -5.50
N GLU A 239 2.57 -4.38 -6.48
CA GLU A 239 1.94 -5.71 -6.37
C GLU A 239 2.91 -6.78 -6.84
N SER A 240 2.86 -7.95 -6.19
CA SER A 240 3.58 -9.14 -6.67
C SER A 240 2.64 -9.98 -7.52
N GLU A 241 3.02 -10.24 -8.77
CA GLU A 241 2.29 -11.18 -9.65
C GLU A 241 2.57 -12.65 -9.31
N ILE A 242 3.59 -12.89 -8.47
CA ILE A 242 4.05 -14.23 -8.12
C ILE A 242 3.32 -14.73 -6.87
N ILE A 243 3.18 -13.89 -5.85
CA ILE A 243 2.56 -14.29 -4.58
C ILE A 243 1.04 -14.45 -4.79
N ARG A 244 0.52 -15.60 -4.37
CA ARG A 244 -0.91 -15.94 -4.43
C ARG A 244 -1.51 -16.20 -3.06
N HIS A 245 -0.68 -16.64 -2.10
CA HIS A 245 -1.08 -16.92 -0.73
C HIS A 245 -0.11 -16.27 0.26
N ALA A 246 -0.65 -15.67 1.32
CA ALA A 246 0.11 -15.13 2.42
C ALA A 246 -0.31 -15.83 3.72
N VAL A 247 0.67 -16.22 4.53
CA VAL A 247 0.50 -16.67 5.91
C VAL A 247 0.97 -15.53 6.79
N ILE A 248 0.09 -15.01 7.64
CA ILE A 248 0.44 -13.98 8.61
C ILE A 248 0.55 -14.67 9.96
N ASP A 249 1.76 -14.69 10.48
CA ASP A 249 2.12 -15.30 11.75
C ASP A 249 2.18 -14.25 12.87
N GLU A 250 2.01 -14.71 14.11
CA GLU A 250 1.93 -13.88 15.33
C GLU A 250 1.09 -12.61 15.14
N MET A 251 -0.11 -12.81 14.58
CA MET A 251 -1.05 -11.76 14.25
C MET A 251 -1.29 -10.76 15.40
N GLN A 252 -1.21 -11.19 16.65
CA GLN A 252 -1.41 -10.31 17.80
C GLN A 252 -0.30 -9.25 17.98
N ASP A 253 0.87 -9.42 17.36
CA ASP A 253 2.00 -8.49 17.47
C ASP A 253 1.87 -7.31 16.49
N TYR A 254 0.92 -7.39 15.56
CA TYR A 254 0.66 -6.33 14.59
C TYR A 254 -0.38 -5.34 15.09
N THR A 255 -0.06 -4.06 14.90
CA THR A 255 -0.96 -2.96 15.16
C THR A 255 -2.09 -2.91 14.13
N PRO A 256 -3.27 -2.37 14.48
CA PRO A 256 -4.38 -2.21 13.55
C PRO A 256 -4.03 -1.47 12.25
N VAL A 257 -3.11 -0.50 12.29
CA VAL A 257 -2.70 0.23 11.08
C VAL A 257 -1.76 -0.57 10.19
N GLN A 258 -0.95 -1.48 10.77
CA GLN A 258 -0.18 -2.44 9.97
C GLN A 258 -1.12 -3.38 9.22
N TYR A 259 -2.19 -3.85 9.86
CA TYR A 259 -3.24 -4.62 9.18
C TYR A 259 -3.94 -3.88 8.05
N ALA A 260 -4.27 -2.61 8.27
CA ALA A 260 -4.97 -1.82 7.25
C ALA A 260 -4.11 -1.58 5.99
N ALA A 261 -2.78 -1.64 6.12
CA ALA A 261 -1.84 -1.34 5.06
C ALA A 261 -1.29 -2.58 4.31
N LEU A 262 -1.46 -3.78 4.87
CA LEU A 262 -1.09 -5.07 4.26
C LEU A 262 -2.13 -5.52 3.23
#